data_AF-C4V989-F1
#
_entry.id   AF-C4V989-F1
#
_cell.length_a   1.000
_cell.length_b   1.000
_cell.length_c   1.000
_cell.angle_alpha   90.00
_cell.angle_beta   90.00
_cell.angle_gamma   90.00
#
_symmetry.space_group_name_H-M   'P 1'
#
loop_
_entity.id
_entity.type
_entity.pdbx_description
1 polymer ?
#
loop_
_entity_poly.entity_id
_entity_poly.type
_entity_poly.pdbx_seq_one_letter_code
_entity_poly.pdbx_strand_id
1 'polypeptide(L)'
;MDTKVDLIWKKLTVKTNDTFILDECSGKAYNSSITVVVGGTGSGKSVLFEILAGRLNNDLIISGDVRIDDNNRDRKNIHTSSLKTGSIVVLIDETFYFLEKQTVWETIYFAVHFFNINEPDSILKEKTQFIISTLDLNKKSGQMLFELSQGEKKLVYIGTVLAEDPSIILIDDPFDYLDKWHVTRIFTLLKKLTKRSKTILIAISAPYEEVLKRCDKIFILANHSFIFEGTYPQYRKFYSETGMDPNDFVNELVTIDYSSEGSRIKDTQKIRELKHKWYTNNPINEDLTEYQIIKYTEQKKVLKKYH
;
A
#
# COMPACT_ATOMS: atom_id res chain seq x y z
N MET A 1 -10.86 -22.51 -3.05
CA MET A 1 -9.75 -22.38 -4.02
C MET A 1 -9.17 -20.99 -3.82
N ASP A 2 -7.93 -20.91 -3.38
CA ASP A 2 -7.26 -19.62 -3.15
C ASP A 2 -7.08 -18.92 -4.51
N THR A 3 -7.83 -17.84 -4.71
CA THR A 3 -7.85 -17.13 -5.99
C THR A 3 -6.64 -16.21 -6.03
N LYS A 4 -5.80 -16.34 -7.06
CA LYS A 4 -4.62 -15.50 -7.27
C LYS A 4 -5.03 -14.26 -8.04
N VAL A 5 -4.99 -13.13 -7.37
CA VAL A 5 -5.54 -11.89 -7.89
C VAL A 5 -4.47 -10.81 -7.95
N ASP A 6 -4.31 -10.20 -9.12
CA ASP A 6 -3.48 -9.01 -9.30
C ASP A 6 -4.33 -7.74 -9.09
N LEU A 7 -3.75 -6.71 -8.49
CA LEU A 7 -4.35 -5.37 -8.43
C LEU A 7 -3.57 -4.45 -9.36
N ILE A 8 -4.25 -3.84 -10.32
CA ILE A 8 -3.64 -3.00 -11.36
C ILE A 8 -4.31 -1.63 -11.30
N TRP A 9 -3.51 -0.57 -11.33
CA TRP A 9 -4.02 0.79 -11.50
C TRP A 9 -3.28 1.49 -12.63
N LYS A 10 -4.01 2.22 -13.47
CA LYS A 10 -3.48 2.88 -14.66
C LYS A 10 -3.86 4.35 -14.66
N LYS A 11 -2.84 5.21 -14.80
CA LYS A 11 -2.95 6.67 -14.92
C LYS A 11 -3.85 7.30 -13.86
N LEU A 12 -3.78 6.77 -12.63
CA LEU A 12 -4.60 7.25 -11.53
C LEU A 12 -4.19 8.68 -11.19
N THR A 13 -5.14 9.60 -11.37
CA THR A 13 -4.97 11.01 -11.11
C THR A 13 -6.06 11.45 -10.16
N VAL A 14 -5.65 12.09 -9.07
CA VAL A 14 -6.52 12.52 -7.98
C VAL A 14 -6.17 13.95 -7.65
N LYS A 15 -7.16 14.83 -7.65
CA LYS A 15 -6.97 16.24 -7.33
C LYS A 15 -8.15 16.80 -6.58
N THR A 16 -7.87 17.82 -5.79
CA THR A 16 -8.88 18.78 -5.35
C THR A 16 -9.12 19.80 -6.47
N ASN A 17 -9.93 20.83 -6.23
CA ASN A 17 -10.11 21.92 -7.20
C ASN A 17 -8.80 22.64 -7.53
N ASP A 18 -7.88 22.74 -6.56
CA ASP A 18 -6.70 23.61 -6.65
C ASP A 18 -5.38 22.85 -6.73
N THR A 19 -5.34 21.59 -6.29
CA THR A 19 -4.08 20.84 -6.14
C THR A 19 -4.19 19.38 -6.53
N PHE A 20 -3.16 18.86 -7.18
CA PHE A 20 -2.99 17.42 -7.36
C PHE A 20 -2.62 16.77 -6.02
N ILE A 21 -3.21 15.60 -5.79
CA ILE A 21 -2.81 14.67 -4.72
C ILE A 21 -2.00 13.54 -5.36
N LEU A 22 -2.51 12.96 -6.44
CA LEU A 22 -1.84 11.97 -7.28
C LEU A 22 -1.90 12.41 -8.76
N ASP A 23 -0.83 12.19 -9.51
CA ASP A 23 -0.69 12.59 -10.92
C ASP A 23 -0.19 11.43 -11.78
N GLU A 24 -1.08 10.91 -12.62
CA GLU A 24 -0.87 9.78 -13.55
C GLU A 24 -0.17 8.55 -12.92
N CYS A 25 -0.43 8.26 -11.66
CA CYS A 25 0.11 7.11 -10.93
C CYS A 25 -0.33 5.79 -11.55
N SER A 26 0.62 4.95 -11.96
CA SER A 26 0.35 3.62 -12.53
C SER A 26 1.18 2.57 -11.81
N GLY A 27 0.67 1.34 -11.72
CA GLY A 27 1.38 0.25 -11.08
C GLY A 27 0.55 -1.02 -10.98
N LYS A 28 1.21 -2.05 -10.48
CA LYS A 28 0.64 -3.38 -10.31
C LYS A 28 1.18 -4.03 -9.05
N ALA A 29 0.28 -4.52 -8.23
CA ALA A 29 0.60 -5.48 -7.18
C ALA A 29 0.30 -6.88 -7.68
N TYR A 30 1.34 -7.70 -7.71
CA TYR A 30 1.27 -9.06 -8.22
C TYR A 30 0.64 -9.98 -7.18
N ASN A 31 -0.09 -10.98 -7.66
CA ASN A 31 -0.70 -11.98 -6.81
C ASN A 31 0.31 -12.66 -5.91
N SER A 32 -0.13 -13.06 -4.72
CA SER A 32 0.71 -13.82 -3.76
C SER A 32 2.04 -13.11 -3.41
N SER A 33 2.07 -11.77 -3.48
CA SER A 33 3.27 -10.96 -3.24
C SER A 33 2.99 -9.82 -2.27
N ILE A 34 4.06 -9.23 -1.74
CA ILE A 34 4.04 -7.99 -0.97
C ILE A 34 4.62 -6.87 -1.80
N THR A 35 3.79 -5.89 -2.11
CA THR A 35 4.20 -4.61 -2.69
C THR A 35 4.24 -3.54 -1.61
N VAL A 36 5.30 -2.75 -1.55
CA VAL A 36 5.46 -1.67 -0.57
C VAL A 36 5.45 -0.33 -1.30
N VAL A 37 4.61 0.59 -0.83
CA VAL A 37 4.58 1.99 -1.27
C VAL A 37 5.21 2.84 -0.18
N VAL A 38 6.35 3.44 -0.47
CA VAL A 38 7.09 4.32 0.42
C VAL A 38 6.84 5.77 0.03
N GLY A 39 6.60 6.65 0.98
CA GLY A 39 6.39 8.07 0.69
C GLY A 39 6.07 8.85 1.94
N GLY A 40 6.17 10.17 1.90
CA GLY A 40 6.01 11.00 3.08
C GLY A 40 4.61 11.05 3.65
N THR A 41 4.49 11.53 4.89
CA THR A 41 3.22 12.03 5.39
C THR A 41 2.71 13.10 4.42
N GLY A 42 1.45 12.97 3.99
CA GLY A 42 0.85 13.87 2.99
C GLY A 42 1.26 13.64 1.53
N SER A 43 2.05 12.60 1.22
CA SER A 43 2.42 12.28 -0.19
C SER A 43 1.28 11.69 -1.04
N GLY A 44 0.16 11.33 -0.42
CA GLY A 44 -1.01 10.74 -1.09
C GLY A 44 -1.15 9.22 -0.99
N LYS A 45 -0.35 8.55 -0.13
CA LYS A 45 -0.42 7.08 0.08
C LYS A 45 -1.80 6.61 0.53
N SER A 46 -2.35 7.24 1.57
CA SER A 46 -3.67 6.91 2.12
C SER A 46 -4.76 7.09 1.07
N VAL A 47 -4.73 8.21 0.32
CA VAL A 47 -5.65 8.48 -0.79
C VAL A 47 -5.52 7.43 -1.91
N LEU A 48 -4.30 7.02 -2.25
CA LEU A 48 -4.09 5.91 -3.19
C LEU A 48 -4.76 4.63 -2.66
N PHE A 49 -4.56 4.29 -1.39
CA PHE A 49 -5.08 3.07 -0.78
C PHE A 49 -6.60 3.08 -0.67
N GLU A 50 -7.20 4.21 -0.31
CA GLU A 50 -8.66 4.40 -0.30
C GLU A 50 -9.26 4.15 -1.69
N ILE A 51 -8.66 4.72 -2.74
CA ILE A 51 -9.14 4.54 -4.11
C ILE A 51 -8.96 3.09 -4.58
N LEU A 52 -7.82 2.48 -4.27
CA LEU A 52 -7.56 1.07 -4.57
C LEU A 52 -8.54 0.14 -3.83
N ALA A 53 -9.03 0.55 -2.65
CA ALA A 53 -10.06 -0.15 -1.90
C ALA A 53 -11.49 0.12 -2.40
N GLY A 54 -11.67 1.08 -3.31
CA GLY A 54 -13.00 1.54 -3.76
C GLY A 54 -13.70 2.50 -2.79
N ARG A 55 -12.99 3.01 -1.78
CA ARG A 55 -13.49 4.03 -0.85
C ARG A 55 -13.30 5.41 -1.48
N LEU A 56 -14.23 5.81 -2.35
CA LEU A 56 -14.15 7.10 -3.04
C LEU A 56 -14.77 8.22 -2.20
N ASN A 57 -14.04 9.33 -2.06
CA ASN A 57 -14.56 10.56 -1.48
C ASN A 57 -15.14 11.46 -2.58
N ASN A 58 -16.38 11.93 -2.39
CA ASN A 58 -17.12 12.72 -3.38
C ASN A 58 -16.49 14.10 -3.65
N ASP A 59 -15.66 14.61 -2.74
CA ASP A 59 -15.02 15.92 -2.87
C ASP A 59 -13.75 15.90 -3.75
N LEU A 60 -13.35 14.71 -4.24
CA LEU A 60 -12.14 14.52 -5.05
C LEU A 60 -12.48 14.31 -6.53
N ILE A 61 -11.72 14.95 -7.42
CA ILE A 61 -11.77 14.69 -8.86
C ILE A 61 -10.81 13.54 -9.15
N ILE A 62 -11.37 12.38 -9.50
CA ILE A 62 -10.64 11.13 -9.72
C ILE A 62 -10.75 10.72 -11.19
N SER A 63 -9.62 10.36 -11.81
CA SER A 63 -9.55 9.78 -13.16
C SER A 63 -8.48 8.69 -13.24
N GLY A 64 -8.51 7.90 -14.31
CA GLY A 64 -7.71 6.69 -14.44
C GLY A 64 -8.57 5.44 -14.20
N ASP A 65 -7.91 4.30 -14.03
CA ASP A 65 -8.60 3.01 -13.97
C ASP A 65 -7.93 2.09 -12.93
N VAL A 66 -8.76 1.39 -12.16
CA VAL A 66 -8.32 0.37 -11.19
C VAL A 66 -8.97 -0.93 -11.59
N ARG A 67 -8.20 -2.01 -11.67
CA ARG A 67 -8.68 -3.33 -12.08
C ARG A 67 -8.14 -4.41 -11.16
N ILE A 68 -8.98 -5.42 -10.98
CA ILE A 68 -8.66 -6.63 -10.26
C ILE A 68 -8.63 -7.74 -11.30
N ASP A 69 -7.45 -8.30 -11.56
CA ASP A 69 -7.28 -9.39 -12.52
C ASP A 69 -7.24 -10.72 -11.78
N ASP A 70 -8.34 -11.47 -11.88
CA ASP A 70 -8.40 -12.85 -11.43
C ASP A 70 -7.90 -13.71 -12.59
N ASN A 71 -6.64 -14.15 -12.50
CA ASN A 71 -5.97 -14.97 -13.52
C ASN A 71 -6.73 -16.27 -13.90
N ASN A 72 -7.85 -16.59 -13.22
CA ASN A 72 -8.71 -17.75 -13.45
C ASN A 72 -10.19 -17.44 -13.77
N ARG A 73 -10.64 -16.18 -13.88
CA ARG A 73 -12.04 -15.83 -14.25
C ARG A 73 -12.10 -14.74 -15.31
N ASP A 74 -13.16 -14.76 -16.12
CA ASP A 74 -13.47 -13.72 -17.12
C ASP A 74 -13.16 -12.33 -16.56
N ARG A 75 -12.25 -11.63 -17.24
CA ARG A 75 -11.78 -10.26 -16.93
C ARG A 75 -12.95 -9.38 -16.51
N LYS A 76 -13.21 -9.25 -15.21
CA LYS A 76 -14.15 -8.25 -14.71
C LYS A 76 -13.39 -6.93 -14.69
N ASN A 77 -13.64 -6.08 -15.68
CA ASN A 77 -13.30 -4.67 -15.60
C ASN A 77 -14.13 -4.06 -14.46
N ILE A 78 -13.61 -4.11 -13.24
CA ILE A 78 -14.27 -3.45 -12.10
C ILE A 78 -13.89 -1.98 -12.19
N HIS A 79 -14.66 -1.21 -12.95
CA HIS A 79 -14.48 0.23 -13.03
C HIS A 79 -14.72 0.87 -11.65
N THR A 80 -13.99 1.96 -11.41
CA THR A 80 -13.95 2.75 -10.17
C THR A 80 -15.33 3.05 -9.56
N SER A 81 -16.38 3.19 -10.37
CA SER A 81 -17.76 3.45 -9.92
C SER A 81 -18.51 2.23 -9.33
N SER A 82 -17.96 1.03 -9.41
CA SER A 82 -18.63 -0.23 -9.02
C SER A 82 -17.88 -1.06 -7.97
N LEU A 83 -16.87 -0.48 -7.32
CA LEU A 83 -16.06 -1.15 -6.29
C LEU A 83 -16.84 -1.30 -4.97
N LYS A 84 -17.92 -2.10 -4.95
CA LYS A 84 -18.35 -2.80 -3.73
C LYS A 84 -17.49 -4.06 -3.61
N THR A 85 -16.20 -3.85 -3.39
CA THR A 85 -15.15 -4.89 -3.39
C THR A 85 -14.82 -5.42 -2.00
N GLY A 86 -15.60 -5.10 -0.96
CA GLY A 86 -15.27 -5.41 0.44
C GLY A 86 -14.68 -6.81 0.65
N SER A 87 -15.30 -7.83 0.05
CA SER A 87 -14.86 -9.23 0.20
C SER A 87 -13.57 -9.58 -0.54
N ILE A 88 -13.13 -8.76 -1.48
CA ILE A 88 -11.95 -8.99 -2.32
C ILE A 88 -10.79 -8.10 -1.87
N VAL A 89 -11.05 -6.83 -1.56
CA VAL A 89 -10.06 -5.82 -1.17
C VAL A 89 -10.47 -5.21 0.15
N VAL A 90 -9.62 -5.34 1.17
CA VAL A 90 -9.82 -4.67 2.46
C VAL A 90 -8.69 -3.68 2.74
N LEU A 91 -9.06 -2.49 3.19
CA LEU A 91 -8.14 -1.48 3.71
C LEU A 91 -8.12 -1.51 5.24
N ILE A 92 -6.91 -1.65 5.76
CA ILE A 92 -6.52 -1.55 7.16
C ILE A 92 -5.88 -0.16 7.34
N ASP A 93 -6.59 0.78 7.95
CA ASP A 93 -6.09 2.14 8.21
C ASP A 93 -5.53 2.30 9.64
N GLU A 94 -5.00 3.48 9.95
CA GLU A 94 -4.36 3.79 11.24
C GLU A 94 -5.34 3.85 12.43
N THR A 95 -6.65 3.83 12.19
CA THR A 95 -7.65 4.09 13.22
C THR A 95 -8.20 2.78 13.80
N PHE A 96 -7.83 2.49 15.05
CA PHE A 96 -8.24 1.28 15.74
C PHE A 96 -9.22 1.62 16.88
N TYR A 97 -10.52 1.36 16.68
CA TYR A 97 -11.50 1.43 17.77
C TYR A 97 -11.83 0.03 18.26
N PHE A 98 -11.15 -0.39 19.34
CA PHE A 98 -11.46 -1.65 20.00
C PHE A 98 -12.25 -1.44 21.30
N LEU A 99 -13.08 -2.42 21.63
CA LEU A 99 -13.57 -2.58 22.98
C LEU A 99 -12.44 -3.14 23.82
N GLU A 100 -11.72 -2.27 24.53
CA GLU A 100 -10.49 -2.61 25.26
C GLU A 100 -10.62 -3.79 26.24
N LYS A 101 -11.84 -4.04 26.73
CA LYS A 101 -12.18 -5.11 27.68
C LYS A 101 -12.55 -6.44 27.02
N GLN A 102 -12.60 -6.53 25.70
CA GLN A 102 -12.75 -7.81 25.00
C GLN A 102 -11.42 -8.56 24.99
N THR A 103 -11.51 -9.88 24.97
CA THR A 103 -10.35 -10.75 24.74
C THR A 103 -9.97 -10.79 23.27
N VAL A 104 -8.74 -11.22 22.97
CA VAL A 104 -8.29 -11.50 21.59
C VAL A 104 -9.25 -12.47 20.90
N TRP A 105 -9.66 -13.54 21.59
CA TRP A 105 -10.59 -14.53 21.09
C TRP A 105 -11.94 -13.89 20.74
N GLU A 106 -12.57 -13.18 21.68
CA GLU A 106 -13.88 -12.56 21.47
C GLU A 106 -13.87 -11.57 20.31
N THR A 107 -12.80 -10.77 20.19
CA THR A 107 -12.65 -9.77 19.14
C THR A 107 -12.59 -10.41 17.75
N ILE A 108 -11.75 -11.44 17.58
CA ILE A 108 -11.60 -12.13 16.29
C ILE A 108 -12.82 -13.00 16.00
N TYR A 109 -13.36 -13.70 17.01
CA TYR A 109 -14.56 -14.51 16.86
C TYR A 109 -15.77 -13.66 16.43
N PHE A 110 -15.92 -12.46 17.01
CA PHE A 110 -16.98 -11.53 16.61
C PHE A 110 -16.87 -11.17 15.13
N ALA A 111 -15.68 -10.82 14.64
CA ALA A 111 -15.45 -10.53 13.23
C ALA A 111 -15.74 -11.76 12.34
N VAL A 112 -15.27 -12.95 12.74
CA VAL A 112 -15.53 -14.21 12.03
C VAL A 112 -17.03 -14.49 11.96
N HIS A 113 -17.74 -14.38 13.08
CA HIS A 113 -19.18 -14.56 13.11
C HIS A 113 -19.89 -13.52 12.23
N PHE A 114 -19.48 -12.25 12.26
CA PHE A 114 -20.09 -11.18 11.48
C PHE A 114 -20.04 -11.44 9.96
N PHE A 115 -18.91 -11.93 9.45
CA PHE A 115 -18.76 -12.23 8.02
C PHE A 115 -19.29 -13.62 7.62
N ASN A 116 -19.64 -14.48 8.58
CA ASN A 116 -19.99 -15.88 8.34
C ASN A 116 -21.29 -16.30 9.09
N ILE A 117 -22.28 -15.40 9.17
CA ILE A 117 -23.50 -15.54 9.99
C ILE A 117 -24.27 -16.86 9.76
N ASN A 118 -24.17 -17.45 8.56
CA ASN A 118 -24.88 -18.67 8.19
C ASN A 118 -24.10 -19.97 8.50
N GLU A 119 -22.85 -19.87 8.96
CA GLU A 119 -22.01 -21.03 9.25
C GLU A 119 -22.25 -21.57 10.68
N PRO A 120 -22.12 -22.88 10.92
CA PRO A 120 -22.20 -23.45 12.26
C PRO A 120 -21.13 -22.90 13.20
N ASP A 121 -21.45 -22.74 14.50
CA ASP A 121 -20.51 -22.24 15.51
C ASP A 121 -19.19 -23.02 15.59
N SER A 122 -19.21 -24.33 15.34
CA SER A 122 -17.99 -25.15 15.25
C SER A 122 -17.03 -24.67 14.16
N ILE A 123 -17.56 -24.29 12.99
CA ILE A 123 -16.79 -23.75 11.86
C ILE A 123 -16.26 -22.35 12.21
N LEU A 124 -17.09 -21.51 12.87
CA LEU A 124 -16.66 -20.17 13.31
C LEU A 124 -15.49 -20.25 14.31
N LYS A 125 -15.56 -21.18 15.27
CA LYS A 125 -14.47 -21.43 16.23
C LYS A 125 -13.20 -21.92 15.55
N GLU A 126 -13.32 -22.82 14.56
CA GLU A 126 -12.18 -23.31 13.78
C GLU A 126 -11.50 -22.16 13.01
N LYS A 127 -12.29 -21.34 12.29
CA LYS A 127 -11.79 -20.16 11.57
C LYS A 127 -11.10 -19.16 12.53
N THR A 128 -11.70 -18.92 13.69
CA THR A 128 -11.13 -18.05 14.74
C THR A 128 -9.78 -18.58 15.21
N GLN A 129 -9.70 -19.86 15.58
CA GLN A 129 -8.48 -20.51 16.03
C GLN A 129 -7.40 -20.48 14.94
N PHE A 130 -7.78 -20.66 13.68
CA PHE A 130 -6.88 -20.58 12.54
C PHE A 130 -6.27 -19.19 12.37
N ILE A 131 -7.07 -18.12 12.50
CA ILE A 131 -6.58 -16.73 12.44
C ILE A 131 -5.63 -16.43 13.60
N ILE A 132 -6.02 -16.78 14.84
CA ILE A 132 -5.18 -16.59 16.04
C ILE A 132 -3.84 -17.32 15.90
N SER A 133 -3.86 -18.53 15.35
CA SER A 133 -2.64 -19.31 15.10
C SER A 133 -1.78 -18.70 14.01
N THR A 134 -2.42 -18.18 12.95
CA THR A 134 -1.73 -17.53 11.83
C THR A 134 -0.99 -16.28 12.28
N LEU A 135 -1.51 -15.56 13.27
CA LEU A 135 -0.94 -14.34 13.84
C LEU A 135 -0.02 -14.57 15.04
N ASP A 136 0.19 -15.83 15.43
CA ASP A 136 1.00 -16.21 16.59
C ASP A 136 0.51 -15.56 17.90
N LEU A 137 -0.82 -15.59 18.12
CA LEU A 137 -1.49 -15.03 19.29
C LEU A 137 -2.09 -16.10 20.22
N ASN A 138 -1.79 -17.38 20.00
CA ASN A 138 -2.37 -18.51 20.75
C ASN A 138 -2.29 -18.34 22.28
N LYS A 139 -1.10 -17.99 22.79
CA LYS A 139 -0.84 -17.80 24.23
C LYS A 139 -1.55 -16.58 24.82
N LYS A 140 -2.08 -15.70 23.97
CA LYS A 140 -2.75 -14.44 24.33
C LYS A 140 -4.23 -14.43 23.97
N SER A 141 -4.77 -15.55 23.49
CA SER A 141 -6.17 -15.66 23.05
C SER A 141 -7.17 -15.22 24.13
N GLY A 142 -6.91 -15.53 25.40
CA GLY A 142 -7.73 -15.12 26.55
C GLY A 142 -7.35 -13.78 27.20
N GLN A 143 -6.32 -13.08 26.71
CA GLN A 143 -5.94 -11.77 27.24
C GLN A 143 -6.86 -10.68 26.71
N MET A 144 -7.15 -9.69 27.54
CA MET A 144 -7.91 -8.51 27.14
C MET A 144 -7.05 -7.59 26.26
N LEU A 145 -7.68 -6.86 25.34
CA LEU A 145 -6.94 -6.04 24.38
C LEU A 145 -6.10 -4.95 25.05
N PHE A 146 -6.53 -4.39 26.19
CA PHE A 146 -5.72 -3.39 26.92
C PHE A 146 -4.40 -3.96 27.48
N GLU A 147 -4.31 -5.29 27.67
CA GLU A 147 -3.12 -5.98 28.19
C GLU A 147 -2.06 -6.21 27.10
N LEU A 148 -2.42 -6.00 25.83
CA LEU A 148 -1.54 -6.23 24.69
C LEU A 148 -0.62 -5.04 24.41
N SER A 149 0.56 -5.35 23.89
CA SER A 149 1.42 -4.33 23.27
C SER A 149 0.75 -3.72 22.02
N GLN A 150 1.17 -2.52 21.61
CA GLN A 150 0.62 -1.87 20.41
C GLN A 150 0.81 -2.74 19.15
N GLY A 151 1.95 -3.41 18.99
CA GLY A 151 2.17 -4.33 17.87
C GLY A 151 1.24 -5.53 17.88
N GLU A 152 0.88 -6.04 19.06
CA GLU A 152 -0.06 -7.14 19.20
C GLU A 152 -1.50 -6.70 18.95
N LYS A 153 -1.90 -5.50 19.40
CA LYS A 153 -3.19 -4.91 19.02
C LYS A 153 -3.31 -4.76 17.49
N LYS A 154 -2.24 -4.32 16.80
CA LYS A 154 -2.23 -4.29 15.33
C LYS A 154 -2.40 -5.68 14.71
N LEU A 155 -1.78 -6.72 15.29
CA LEU A 155 -2.01 -8.10 14.83
C LEU A 155 -3.45 -8.56 15.02
N VAL A 156 -4.08 -8.24 16.17
CA VAL A 156 -5.50 -8.54 16.39
C VAL A 156 -6.36 -7.85 15.33
N TYR A 157 -6.08 -6.59 14.99
CA TYR A 157 -6.81 -5.87 13.93
C TYR A 157 -6.67 -6.55 12.57
N ILE A 158 -5.45 -6.89 12.18
CA ILE A 158 -5.21 -7.68 10.96
C ILE A 158 -6.03 -8.98 11.02
N GLY A 159 -6.13 -9.61 12.19
CA GLY A 159 -6.98 -10.78 12.42
C GLY A 159 -8.47 -10.56 12.15
N THR A 160 -9.01 -9.42 12.60
CA THR A 160 -10.42 -9.07 12.32
C THR A 160 -10.68 -8.87 10.82
N VAL A 161 -9.69 -8.35 10.08
CA VAL A 161 -9.78 -8.18 8.63
C VAL A 161 -9.64 -9.51 7.88
N LEU A 162 -8.80 -10.41 8.38
CA LEU A 162 -8.66 -11.76 7.83
C LEU A 162 -9.93 -12.61 7.98
N ALA A 163 -10.86 -12.22 8.85
CA ALA A 163 -12.15 -12.88 9.02
C ALA A 163 -13.06 -12.78 7.78
N GLU A 164 -12.89 -11.74 6.96
CA GLU A 164 -13.58 -11.57 5.67
C GLU A 164 -12.95 -12.44 4.56
N ASP A 165 -11.78 -13.04 4.82
CA ASP A 165 -11.00 -13.83 3.87
C ASP A 165 -10.64 -13.11 2.55
N PRO A 166 -10.19 -11.84 2.58
CA PRO A 166 -9.98 -11.05 1.36
C PRO A 166 -8.86 -11.60 0.48
N SER A 167 -8.93 -11.39 -0.83
CA SER A 167 -7.84 -11.79 -1.77
C SER A 167 -6.70 -10.77 -1.80
N ILE A 168 -7.02 -9.50 -1.62
CA ILE A 168 -6.10 -8.37 -1.59
C ILE A 168 -6.24 -7.65 -0.23
N ILE A 169 -5.11 -7.39 0.42
CA ILE A 169 -5.04 -6.68 1.69
C ILE A 169 -4.22 -5.42 1.47
N LEU A 170 -4.84 -4.26 1.71
CA LEU A 170 -4.20 -2.96 1.69
C LEU A 170 -3.99 -2.53 3.15
N ILE A 171 -2.77 -2.17 3.52
CA ILE A 171 -2.42 -1.78 4.88
C ILE A 171 -1.72 -0.43 4.87
N ASP A 172 -2.35 0.57 5.47
CA ASP A 172 -1.78 1.91 5.63
C ASP A 172 -1.06 2.00 6.99
N ASP A 173 0.20 2.42 6.92
CA ASP A 173 1.18 2.55 8.01
C ASP A 173 1.12 1.51 9.16
N PRO A 174 1.31 0.20 8.88
CA PRO A 174 1.24 -0.82 9.94
C PRO A 174 2.40 -0.76 10.93
N PHE A 175 3.45 -0.01 10.64
CA PHE A 175 4.69 -0.03 11.42
C PHE A 175 4.87 1.19 12.33
N ASP A 176 3.97 2.17 12.23
CA ASP A 176 4.01 3.34 13.08
C ASP A 176 4.01 3.00 14.56
N TYR A 177 4.91 3.67 15.29
CA TYR A 177 5.17 3.50 16.72
C TYR A 177 5.64 2.10 17.15
N LEU A 178 6.17 1.29 16.23
CA LEU A 178 6.72 -0.03 16.54
C LEU A 178 8.26 -0.05 16.49
N ASP A 179 8.86 -0.85 17.36
CA ASP A 179 10.28 -1.16 17.27
C ASP A 179 10.59 -2.13 16.11
N LYS A 180 11.88 -2.28 15.79
CA LYS A 180 12.36 -3.16 14.71
C LYS A 180 11.92 -4.63 14.87
N TRP A 181 11.81 -5.12 16.11
CA TRP A 181 11.42 -6.50 16.38
C TRP A 181 9.95 -6.72 16.02
N HIS A 182 9.07 -5.81 16.43
CA HIS A 182 7.64 -5.85 16.10
C HIS A 182 7.39 -5.67 14.60
N VAL A 183 8.09 -4.75 13.93
CA VAL A 183 8.04 -4.58 12.46
C VAL A 183 8.40 -5.89 11.76
N THR A 184 9.52 -6.50 12.16
CA THR A 184 9.99 -7.78 11.59
C THR A 184 8.99 -8.90 11.83
N ARG A 185 8.39 -8.96 13.02
CA ARG A 185 7.37 -9.95 13.39
C ARG A 185 6.14 -9.80 12.50
N ILE A 186 5.53 -8.61 12.43
CA ILE A 186 4.34 -8.34 11.62
C ILE A 186 4.63 -8.66 10.15
N PHE A 187 5.73 -8.14 9.60
CA PHE A 187 6.07 -8.39 8.20
C PHE A 187 6.27 -9.88 7.89
N THR A 188 6.84 -10.65 8.83
CA THR A 188 6.98 -12.10 8.68
C THR A 188 5.63 -12.80 8.62
N LEU A 189 4.66 -12.37 9.41
CA LEU A 189 3.31 -12.91 9.39
C LEU A 189 2.60 -12.55 8.08
N LEU A 190 2.72 -11.31 7.60
CA LEU A 190 2.20 -10.90 6.29
C LEU A 190 2.80 -11.73 5.15
N LYS A 191 4.11 -12.02 5.19
CA LYS A 191 4.76 -12.88 4.18
C LYS A 191 4.28 -14.34 4.25
N LYS A 192 3.79 -14.82 5.41
CA LYS A 192 3.15 -16.15 5.49
C LYS A 192 1.78 -16.15 4.81
N LEU A 193 1.03 -15.04 4.91
CA LEU A 193 -0.26 -14.90 4.24
C LEU A 193 -0.13 -14.96 2.71
N THR A 194 0.95 -14.43 2.14
CA THR A 194 1.15 -14.51 0.68
C THR A 194 1.34 -15.94 0.17
N LYS A 195 1.82 -16.86 1.01
CA LYS A 195 1.87 -18.31 0.69
C LYS A 195 0.48 -18.95 0.58
N ARG A 196 -0.56 -18.28 1.08
CA ARG A 196 -1.99 -18.63 0.96
C ARG A 196 -2.69 -17.76 -0.09
N SER A 197 -1.95 -17.40 -1.14
CA SER A 197 -2.37 -16.58 -2.29
C SER A 197 -2.91 -15.19 -1.97
N LYS A 198 -2.61 -14.64 -0.78
CA LYS A 198 -2.98 -13.26 -0.46
C LYS A 198 -2.04 -12.26 -1.15
N THR A 199 -2.63 -11.27 -1.79
CA THR A 199 -1.92 -10.12 -2.37
C THR A 199 -1.89 -9.00 -1.34
N ILE A 200 -0.72 -8.45 -1.02
CA ILE A 200 -0.61 -7.46 0.05
C ILE A 200 0.07 -6.20 -0.50
N LEU A 201 -0.56 -5.04 -0.29
CA LEU A 201 0.09 -3.74 -0.46
C LEU A 201 0.22 -3.09 0.90
N ILE A 202 1.40 -2.54 1.17
CA ILE A 202 1.70 -1.86 2.43
C ILE A 202 2.18 -0.45 2.10
N ALA A 203 1.49 0.57 2.62
CA ALA A 203 2.00 1.93 2.62
C ALA A 203 2.82 2.15 3.90
N ILE A 204 4.00 2.74 3.76
CA ILE A 204 4.87 3.09 4.89
C ILE A 204 5.39 4.50 4.73
N SER A 205 5.44 5.27 5.82
CA SER A 205 5.93 6.65 5.78
C SER A 205 7.45 6.78 5.78
N ALA A 206 8.16 5.71 6.17
CA ALA A 206 9.62 5.68 6.26
C ALA A 206 10.20 4.37 5.68
N PRO A 207 11.47 4.36 5.21
CA PRO A 207 12.10 3.19 4.62
C PRO A 207 12.59 2.20 5.69
N TYR A 208 11.74 1.26 6.10
CA TYR A 208 12.22 0.15 6.94
C TYR A 208 13.06 -0.81 6.09
N GLU A 209 14.39 -0.76 6.23
CA GLU A 209 15.29 -1.58 5.38
C GLU A 209 14.97 -3.08 5.45
N GLU A 210 14.63 -3.59 6.64
CA GLU A 210 14.21 -4.99 6.86
C GLU A 210 12.95 -5.37 6.05
N VAL A 211 12.03 -4.42 5.87
CA VAL A 211 10.80 -4.56 5.09
C VAL A 211 11.13 -4.53 3.60
N LEU A 212 11.89 -3.51 3.17
CA LEU A 212 12.25 -3.33 1.76
C LEU A 212 13.07 -4.52 1.23
N LYS A 213 13.99 -5.07 2.02
CA LYS A 213 14.78 -6.27 1.68
C LYS A 213 13.93 -7.51 1.40
N ARG A 214 12.75 -7.61 2.01
CA ARG A 214 11.91 -8.83 2.04
C ARG A 214 10.61 -8.70 1.24
N CYS A 215 10.27 -7.50 0.80
CA CYS A 215 9.16 -7.25 -0.11
C CYS A 215 9.52 -7.64 -1.54
N ASP A 216 8.51 -7.85 -2.38
CA ASP A 216 8.68 -8.30 -3.76
C ASP A 216 8.78 -7.10 -4.73
N LYS A 217 8.12 -5.99 -4.39
CA LYS A 217 8.09 -4.77 -5.18
C LYS A 217 8.05 -3.53 -4.29
N ILE A 218 8.74 -2.48 -4.71
CA ILE A 218 8.82 -1.18 -4.05
C ILE A 218 8.36 -0.11 -5.03
N PHE A 219 7.48 0.77 -4.57
CA PHE A 219 7.16 2.05 -5.20
C PHE A 219 7.60 3.18 -4.27
N ILE A 220 8.17 4.25 -4.82
CA ILE A 220 8.40 5.49 -4.06
C ILE A 220 7.48 6.57 -4.60
N LEU A 221 6.58 7.04 -3.76
CA LEU A 221 5.63 8.12 -4.02
C LEU A 221 6.19 9.43 -3.46
N ALA A 222 6.50 10.37 -4.35
CA ALA A 222 6.96 11.71 -3.98
C ALA A 222 6.46 12.74 -5.00
N ASN A 223 6.11 13.93 -4.52
CA ASN A 223 5.55 15.00 -5.35
C ASN A 223 4.42 14.48 -6.28
N HIS A 224 3.41 13.86 -5.68
CA HIS A 224 2.19 13.36 -6.33
C HIS A 224 2.37 12.20 -7.33
N SER A 225 3.58 11.68 -7.55
CA SER A 225 3.78 10.61 -8.53
C SER A 225 4.81 9.57 -8.11
N PHE A 226 4.79 8.39 -8.74
CA PHE A 226 5.83 7.40 -8.51
C PHE A 226 7.13 7.83 -9.19
N ILE A 227 8.18 7.97 -8.39
CA ILE A 227 9.53 8.35 -8.85
C ILE A 227 10.42 7.13 -9.06
N PHE A 228 10.03 6.01 -8.45
CA PHE A 228 10.70 4.74 -8.53
C PHE A 228 9.67 3.61 -8.48
N GLU A 229 9.93 2.57 -9.26
CA GLU A 229 9.25 1.30 -9.22
C GLU A 229 10.30 0.20 -9.47
N GLY A 230 10.42 -0.76 -8.55
CA GLY A 230 11.40 -1.84 -8.72
C GLY A 230 11.51 -2.80 -7.54
N THR A 231 12.49 -3.69 -7.62
CA THR A 231 12.90 -4.61 -6.54
C THR A 231 13.89 -3.94 -5.59
N TYR A 232 14.20 -4.57 -4.45
CA TYR A 232 15.20 -4.05 -3.52
C TYR A 232 16.60 -3.85 -4.14
N PRO A 233 17.17 -4.78 -4.94
CA PRO A 233 18.45 -4.54 -5.63
C PRO A 233 18.40 -3.32 -6.57
N GLN A 234 17.29 -3.13 -7.27
CA GLN A 234 17.05 -1.95 -8.12
C GLN A 234 16.96 -0.68 -7.29
N TYR A 235 16.28 -0.72 -6.15
CA TYR A 235 16.21 0.39 -5.19
C TYR A 235 17.62 0.75 -4.68
N ARG A 236 18.43 -0.26 -4.34
CA ARG A 236 19.83 -0.05 -3.92
C ARG A 236 20.66 0.66 -4.98
N LYS A 237 20.53 0.24 -6.22
CA LYS A 237 21.20 0.91 -7.34
C LYS A 237 20.71 2.35 -7.48
N PHE A 238 19.39 2.54 -7.45
CA PHE A 238 18.75 3.85 -7.63
C PHE A 238 19.24 4.91 -6.63
N TYR A 239 19.28 4.59 -5.33
CA TYR A 239 19.78 5.55 -4.34
C TYR A 239 21.32 5.63 -4.31
N SER A 240 22.05 4.54 -4.61
CA SER A 240 23.53 4.60 -4.61
C SER A 240 24.07 5.61 -5.62
N GLU A 241 23.35 5.82 -6.72
CA GLU A 241 23.71 6.79 -7.76
C GLU A 241 23.50 8.25 -7.33
N THR A 242 22.82 8.50 -6.20
CA THR A 242 22.65 9.86 -5.64
C THR A 242 23.71 10.23 -4.62
N GLY A 243 24.50 9.25 -4.16
CA GLY A 243 25.53 9.45 -3.14
C GLY A 243 24.98 9.63 -1.72
N MET A 244 23.70 9.36 -1.49
CA MET A 244 23.01 9.53 -0.20
C MET A 244 22.97 8.23 0.60
N ASP A 245 22.92 8.34 1.93
CA ASP A 245 22.58 7.19 2.79
C ASP A 245 21.16 6.70 2.44
N PRO A 246 20.92 5.37 2.40
CA PRO A 246 19.59 4.85 2.08
C PRO A 246 18.46 5.35 2.97
N ASN A 247 18.70 5.59 4.26
CA ASN A 247 17.68 6.11 5.17
C ASN A 247 17.42 7.59 4.90
N ASP A 248 18.48 8.35 4.64
CA ASP A 248 18.39 9.77 4.32
C ASP A 248 17.76 10.00 2.95
N PHE A 249 18.02 9.11 1.98
CA PHE A 249 17.53 9.25 0.61
C PHE A 249 16.01 9.31 0.55
N VAL A 250 15.33 8.36 1.17
CA VAL A 250 13.88 8.36 1.18
C VAL A 250 13.37 9.51 2.02
N ASN A 251 13.94 9.76 3.21
CA ASN A 251 13.52 10.87 4.05
C ASN A 251 13.61 12.21 3.29
N GLU A 252 14.68 12.47 2.57
CA GLU A 252 14.89 13.69 1.80
C GLU A 252 13.96 13.79 0.58
N LEU A 253 13.62 12.67 -0.06
CA LEU A 253 12.61 12.66 -1.14
C LEU A 253 11.19 12.87 -0.64
N VAL A 254 10.96 12.50 0.60
CA VAL A 254 9.68 12.55 1.31
C VAL A 254 9.44 13.93 1.92
N THR A 255 10.49 14.60 2.41
CA THR A 255 10.44 15.96 2.95
C THR A 255 10.62 16.98 1.84
N ILE A 256 9.53 17.34 1.15
CA ILE A 256 9.53 18.56 0.33
C ILE A 256 9.50 19.73 1.30
N ASP A 257 10.52 20.60 1.25
CA ASP A 257 10.57 21.79 2.10
C ASP A 257 9.60 22.86 1.57
N TYR A 258 8.48 23.03 2.27
CA TYR A 258 7.48 24.05 1.99
C TYR A 258 7.76 25.39 2.68
N SER A 259 8.87 25.54 3.41
CA SER A 259 9.20 26.77 4.15
C SER A 259 9.49 27.97 3.24
N SER A 260 9.91 27.72 2.00
CA SER A 260 10.08 28.76 0.98
C SER A 260 9.73 28.26 -0.42
N GLU A 261 9.26 29.16 -1.28
CA GLU A 261 8.95 28.86 -2.68
C GLU A 261 10.20 28.38 -3.46
N GLY A 262 11.38 28.95 -3.14
CA GLY A 262 12.66 28.53 -3.70
C GLY A 262 13.08 27.11 -3.31
N SER A 263 12.93 26.73 -2.04
CA SER A 263 13.19 25.35 -1.56
C SER A 263 12.28 24.35 -2.27
N ARG A 264 10.98 24.66 -2.32
CA ARG A 264 9.98 23.81 -2.97
C ARG A 264 10.28 23.57 -4.45
N ILE A 265 10.66 24.61 -5.20
CA ILE A 265 11.02 24.49 -6.62
C ILE A 265 12.24 23.57 -6.79
N LYS A 266 13.27 23.76 -5.94
CA LYS A 266 14.50 22.96 -5.99
C LYS A 266 14.23 21.48 -5.71
N ASP A 267 13.47 21.16 -4.66
CA ASP A 267 13.14 19.78 -4.30
C ASP A 267 12.28 19.11 -5.37
N THR A 268 11.30 19.86 -5.91
CA THR A 268 10.45 19.39 -7.01
C THR A 268 11.26 19.10 -8.27
N GLN A 269 12.25 19.94 -8.60
CA GLN A 269 13.12 19.73 -9.74
C GLN A 269 14.01 18.50 -9.55
N LYS A 270 14.62 18.34 -8.37
CA LYS A 270 15.41 17.15 -8.01
C LYS A 270 14.59 15.87 -8.17
N ILE A 271 13.36 15.86 -7.66
CA ILE A 271 12.44 14.72 -7.80
C ILE A 271 12.15 14.40 -9.27
N ARG A 272 11.90 15.43 -10.10
CA ARG A 272 11.67 15.25 -11.54
C ARG A 272 12.87 14.67 -12.27
N GLU A 273 14.07 15.14 -11.95
CA GLU A 273 15.32 14.63 -12.54
C GLU A 273 15.55 13.15 -12.19
N LEU A 274 15.32 12.78 -10.93
CA LEU A 274 15.43 11.39 -10.47
C LEU A 274 14.40 10.49 -11.15
N LYS A 275 13.13 10.92 -11.22
CA LYS A 275 12.06 10.21 -11.95
C LYS A 275 12.44 9.99 -13.41
N HIS A 276 12.88 11.04 -14.10
CA HIS A 276 13.29 10.97 -15.50
C HIS A 276 14.45 9.98 -15.68
N LYS A 277 15.49 10.09 -14.86
CA LYS A 277 16.66 9.19 -14.93
C LYS A 277 16.26 7.73 -14.73
N TRP A 278 15.36 7.44 -13.78
CA TRP A 278 14.89 6.08 -13.51
C TRP A 278 14.15 5.48 -14.71
N TYR A 279 13.08 6.15 -15.17
CA TYR A 279 12.21 5.62 -16.22
C TYR A 279 12.84 5.67 -17.63
N THR A 280 13.85 6.50 -17.86
CA THR A 280 14.64 6.45 -19.10
C THR A 280 15.46 5.16 -19.18
N ASN A 281 16.02 4.72 -18.04
CA ASN A 281 16.86 3.53 -17.98
C ASN A 281 16.08 2.24 -17.72
N ASN A 282 14.84 2.36 -17.24
CA ASN A 282 13.95 1.25 -16.90
C ASN A 282 12.54 1.56 -17.44
N PRO A 283 12.33 1.49 -18.77
CA PRO A 283 11.01 1.71 -19.34
C PRO A 283 10.01 0.72 -18.72
N ILE A 284 8.84 1.23 -18.34
CA ILE A 284 7.74 0.39 -17.87
C ILE A 284 7.32 -0.50 -19.05
N ASN A 285 7.19 -1.81 -18.85
CA ASN A 285 6.76 -2.76 -19.89
C ASN A 285 5.52 -2.22 -20.66
N GLU A 286 5.56 -2.38 -21.98
CA GLU A 286 4.69 -1.71 -22.98
C GLU A 286 3.18 -1.87 -22.76
N ASP A 287 2.72 -2.83 -21.95
CA ASP A 287 1.31 -2.99 -21.56
C ASP A 287 0.76 -1.85 -20.66
N LEU A 288 1.63 -0.92 -20.23
CA LEU A 288 1.28 0.15 -19.29
C LEU A 288 1.50 1.60 -19.75
N THR A 289 2.19 1.93 -20.86
CA THR A 289 2.04 3.24 -21.55
C THR A 289 2.94 3.44 -22.78
N GLU A 290 2.35 3.91 -23.88
CA GLU A 290 3.04 4.46 -25.07
C GLU A 290 3.13 6.02 -25.05
N TYR A 291 2.83 6.69 -23.94
CA TYR A 291 2.60 8.15 -23.95
C TYR A 291 3.43 9.01 -22.96
N GLN A 292 4.15 8.39 -22.01
CA GLN A 292 4.93 9.15 -21.01
C GLN A 292 6.18 9.81 -21.61
N ILE A 293 6.71 9.29 -22.72
CA ILE A 293 7.86 9.86 -23.42
C ILE A 293 7.47 11.08 -24.29
N ILE A 294 6.23 11.15 -24.78
CA ILE A 294 5.80 12.15 -25.76
C ILE A 294 5.48 13.51 -25.08
N LYS A 295 4.79 13.54 -23.93
CA LYS A 295 4.44 14.80 -23.25
C LYS A 295 5.63 15.58 -22.68
N TYR A 296 6.72 14.90 -22.32
CA TYR A 296 7.90 15.56 -21.76
C TYR A 296 8.72 16.33 -22.80
N THR A 297 8.67 15.88 -24.07
CA THR A 297 9.33 16.57 -25.18
C THR A 297 8.62 17.89 -25.52
N GLU A 298 7.31 17.98 -25.28
CA GLU A 298 6.53 19.21 -25.50
C GLU A 298 6.69 20.25 -24.38
N GLN A 299 6.79 19.84 -23.11
CA GLN A 299 7.04 20.80 -22.00
C GLN A 299 8.43 21.44 -22.07
N LYS A 300 9.45 20.74 -22.61
CA LYS A 300 10.76 21.32 -22.90
C LYS A 300 10.71 22.44 -23.94
N LYS A 301 9.72 22.45 -24.85
CA LYS A 301 9.51 23.54 -25.81
C LYS A 301 8.89 24.78 -25.16
N VAL A 302 8.07 24.61 -24.12
CA VAL A 302 7.45 25.72 -23.38
C VAL A 302 8.46 26.43 -22.48
N LEU A 303 9.37 25.69 -21.83
CA LEU A 303 10.42 26.27 -20.97
C LEU A 303 11.54 26.98 -21.76
N LYS A 304 11.78 26.62 -23.03
CA LYS A 304 12.68 27.38 -23.91
C LYS A 304 12.11 28.71 -24.40
N LYS A 305 10.86 29.03 -24.07
CA LYS A 305 10.19 30.28 -24.46
C LYS A 305 10.27 31.38 -23.40
N TYR A 306 10.86 31.08 -22.23
CA TYR A 306 11.04 31.98 -21.09
C TYR A 306 12.52 32.16 -20.68
N HIS A 307 13.45 31.80 -21.57
CA HIS A 307 14.86 32.20 -21.52
C HIS A 307 15.21 33.01 -22.75
#